data_AF-A0A8B7JWE9-F1
#
_entry.id   AF-A0A8B7JWE9-F1
#
_cell.length_a   1.000
_cell.length_b   1.000
_cell.length_c   1.000
_cell.angle_alpha   90.00
_cell.angle_beta   90.00
_cell.angle_gamma   90.00
#
_symmetry.space_group_name_H-M   'P 1'
#
loop_
_entity.id
_entity.type
_entity.pdbx_description
1 polymer ?
#
loop_
_entity_poly.entity_id
_entity_poly.type
_entity_poly.pdbx_seq_one_letter_code
_entity_poly.pdbx_strand_id
1 'polypeptide(L)'
;MSCAAQSTGQLQCRLHDSLLSLDAHIQTSRALMVVSLLLGFFGLIVSVVGMKCTKVGEDDPVTKGRVAVAGGILFILSGLCTLAAVSSYAARVTYEFF
;
A
#
# COMPACT_ATOMS: atom_id res chain seq x y z
N MET A 1 -13.82 -8.76 2.72
CA MET A 1 -15.11 -8.65 3.44
C MET A 1 -16.13 -8.21 2.43
N SER A 2 -17.27 -8.87 2.40
CA SER A 2 -18.41 -8.44 1.59
C SER A 2 -19.57 -8.22 2.55
N CYS A 3 -20.24 -7.09 2.40
CA CYS A 3 -21.41 -6.73 3.19
C CYS A 3 -22.57 -6.54 2.23
N ALA A 4 -23.72 -7.12 2.56
CA ALA A 4 -24.97 -6.90 1.84
C ALA A 4 -25.99 -6.29 2.80
N ALA A 5 -26.72 -5.30 2.31
CA ALA A 5 -27.87 -4.74 3.01
C ALA A 5 -29.11 -5.53 2.57
N GLN A 6 -29.82 -6.13 3.53
CA GLN A 6 -31.06 -6.84 3.28
C GLN A 6 -32.24 -5.87 3.44
N SER A 7 -33.33 -6.04 2.68
CA SER A 7 -34.53 -5.18 2.75
C SER A 7 -35.22 -5.15 4.12
N THR A 8 -34.90 -6.08 5.01
CA THR A 8 -35.33 -6.09 6.43
C THR A 8 -34.58 -5.09 7.32
N GLY A 9 -33.62 -4.33 6.76
CA GLY A 9 -32.78 -3.38 7.50
C GLY A 9 -31.56 -4.01 8.17
N GLN A 10 -31.35 -5.32 8.02
CA GLN A 10 -30.12 -5.96 8.49
C GLN A 10 -28.96 -5.73 7.52
N LEU A 11 -27.83 -5.30 8.07
CA LEU A 11 -26.54 -5.30 7.38
C LEU A 11 -25.80 -6.58 7.76
N GLN A 12 -25.57 -7.48 6.80
CA GLN A 12 -24.91 -8.75 7.04
C GLN A 12 -23.54 -8.75 6.36
N CYS A 13 -22.49 -8.65 7.16
CA CYS A 13 -21.11 -8.74 6.70
C CYS A 13 -20.59 -10.16 6.85
N ARG A 14 -20.06 -10.72 5.77
CA ARG A 14 -19.37 -12.01 5.78
C ARG A 14 -17.89 -11.79 5.51
N LEU A 15 -17.06 -12.34 6.40
CA LEU A 15 -15.65 -12.53 6.08
C LEU A 15 -15.55 -13.65 5.04
N HIS A 16 -14.65 -13.50 4.08
CA HIS A 16 -14.36 -14.57 3.13
C HIS A 16 -13.39 -15.54 3.82
N ASP A 17 -13.88 -16.70 4.24
CA ASP A 17 -13.12 -17.72 5.00
C ASP A 17 -12.09 -18.49 4.15
N SER A 18 -12.07 -18.32 2.83
CA SER A 18 -11.13 -19.01 1.94
C SER A 18 -10.62 -18.11 0.83
N LEU A 19 -9.28 -17.97 0.76
CA LEU A 19 -8.57 -17.28 -0.33
C LEU A 19 -8.89 -17.88 -1.72
N LEU A 20 -9.34 -19.14 -1.75
CA LEU A 20 -9.65 -19.89 -2.98
C LEU A 20 -11.03 -19.56 -3.59
N SER A 21 -11.91 -18.87 -2.85
CA SER A 21 -13.24 -18.45 -3.34
C SER A 21 -13.28 -17.00 -3.78
N LEU A 22 -12.14 -16.30 -3.70
CA LEU A 22 -12.03 -14.89 -4.03
C LEU A 22 -11.27 -14.75 -5.34
N ASP A 23 -11.86 -14.06 -6.30
CA ASP A 23 -11.30 -13.84 -7.63
C ASP A 23 -9.83 -13.37 -7.56
N ALA A 24 -8.94 -13.98 -8.36
CA ALA A 24 -7.49 -13.79 -8.27
C ALA A 24 -7.05 -12.30 -8.34
N HIS A 25 -7.88 -11.45 -8.93
CA HIS A 25 -7.67 -10.00 -9.02
C HIS A 25 -7.83 -9.26 -7.68
N ILE A 26 -8.63 -9.77 -6.75
CA ILE A 26 -8.75 -9.20 -5.40
C ILE A 26 -7.53 -9.59 -4.54
N GLN A 27 -6.90 -10.72 -4.85
CA GLN A 27 -5.68 -11.15 -4.18
C GLN A 27 -4.47 -10.31 -4.62
N THR A 28 -4.36 -9.99 -5.91
CA THR A 28 -3.28 -9.14 -6.43
C THR A 28 -3.36 -7.70 -5.92
N SER A 29 -4.54 -7.11 -5.89
CA SER A 29 -4.73 -5.76 -5.31
C SER A 29 -4.41 -5.71 -3.81
N ARG A 30 -4.78 -6.74 -3.04
CA ARG A 30 -4.38 -6.88 -1.63
C ARG A 30 -2.87 -7.02 -1.47
N ALA A 31 -2.24 -7.87 -2.28
CA ALA A 31 -0.80 -8.05 -2.25
C ALA A 31 -0.06 -6.74 -2.56
N LEU A 32 -0.50 -6.01 -3.59
CA LEU A 32 0.04 -4.68 -3.94
C LEU A 32 -0.10 -3.69 -2.79
N MET A 33 -1.25 -3.66 -2.10
CA MET A 33 -1.42 -2.80 -0.92
C MET A 33 -0.46 -3.18 0.22
N VAL A 34 -0.30 -4.46 0.54
CA VAL A 34 0.63 -4.92 1.57
C VAL A 34 2.07 -4.54 1.21
N VAL A 35 2.45 -4.76 -0.05
CA VAL A 35 3.77 -4.36 -0.56
C VAL A 35 3.95 -2.84 -0.44
N SER A 36 2.99 -2.03 -0.87
CA SER A 36 3.04 -0.57 -0.70
C SER A 36 3.26 -0.15 0.76
N LEU A 37 2.54 -0.79 1.70
CA LEU A 37 2.69 -0.49 3.13
C LEU A 37 4.09 -0.82 3.64
N LEU A 38 4.65 -1.96 3.24
CA LEU A 38 6.02 -2.33 3.62
C LEU A 38 7.03 -1.35 3.04
N LEU A 39 6.93 -1.00 1.75
CA LEU A 39 7.80 0.00 1.13
C LEU A 39 7.69 1.35 1.82
N GLY A 40 6.47 1.79 2.15
CA GLY A 40 6.23 3.04 2.86
C GLY A 40 6.81 3.03 4.28
N PHE A 41 6.67 1.92 5.00
CA PHE A 41 7.23 1.74 6.35
C PHE A 41 8.77 1.82 6.32
N PHE A 42 9.41 1.06 5.43
CA PHE A 42 10.87 1.14 5.26
C PHE A 42 11.31 2.53 4.77
N GLY A 43 10.58 3.13 3.84
CA GLY A 43 10.83 4.49 3.35
C GLY A 43 10.77 5.53 4.47
N LEU A 44 9.85 5.38 5.42
CA LEU A 44 9.72 6.24 6.60
C LEU A 44 10.94 6.12 7.51
N ILE A 45 11.34 4.89 7.86
CA ILE A 45 12.52 4.64 8.70
C ILE A 45 13.77 5.22 8.05
N VAL A 46 13.99 4.92 6.76
CA VAL A 46 15.15 5.40 6.00
C VAL A 46 15.15 6.93 5.91
N SER A 47 14.00 7.54 5.67
CA SER A 47 13.86 9.01 5.62
C SER A 47 14.19 9.65 6.96
N VAL A 48 13.70 9.09 8.09
CA VAL A 48 13.99 9.58 9.44
C VAL A 48 15.48 9.51 9.76
N VAL A 49 16.15 8.40 9.39
CA VAL A 49 17.61 8.27 9.57
C VAL A 49 18.38 9.29 8.72
N GLY A 50 17.90 9.60 7.51
CA GLY A 50 18.51 10.58 6.61
C GLY A 50 18.34 12.05 7.03
N MET A 51 17.43 12.38 7.96
CA MET A 51 17.18 13.78 8.35
C MET A 51 18.34 14.37 9.13
N LYS A 52 18.67 15.64 8.88
CA LYS A 52 19.76 16.38 9.56
C LYS A 52 19.66 16.30 11.09
N CYS A 53 18.44 16.30 11.65
CA CYS A 53 18.19 16.24 13.10
C CYS A 53 18.47 14.87 13.76
N THR A 54 18.67 13.79 12.98
CA THR A 54 18.90 12.44 13.51
C THR A 54 20.39 12.17 13.73
N LYS A 55 20.79 11.80 14.96
CA LYS A 55 22.18 11.57 15.40
C LYS A 55 22.85 10.29 14.84
N VAL A 56 22.18 9.52 14.00
CA VAL A 56 22.71 8.28 13.40
C VAL A 56 23.61 8.64 12.21
N GLY A 57 24.88 8.23 12.24
CA GLY A 57 25.83 8.43 11.13
C GLY A 57 26.21 9.90 10.88
N GLU A 58 26.41 10.66 11.95
CA GLU A 58 26.70 12.11 11.89
C GLU A 58 28.05 12.43 11.22
N ASP A 59 28.97 11.46 11.18
CA ASP A 59 30.31 11.60 10.60
C ASP A 59 30.32 11.83 9.07
N ASP A 60 29.27 11.41 8.35
CA ASP A 60 29.20 11.47 6.88
C ASP A 60 27.93 12.17 6.35
N PRO A 61 27.96 13.51 6.16
CA PRO A 61 26.79 14.26 5.70
C PRO A 61 26.35 13.92 4.26
N VAL A 62 27.28 13.44 3.43
CA VAL A 62 27.01 13.00 2.05
C VAL A 62 26.22 11.69 2.04
N THR A 63 26.64 10.71 2.85
CA THR A 63 25.94 9.42 2.99
C THR A 63 24.55 9.64 3.56
N LYS A 64 24.41 10.51 4.55
CA LYS A 64 23.12 10.92 5.12
C LYS A 64 22.16 11.55 4.09
N GLY A 65 22.69 12.41 3.22
CA GLY A 65 21.93 12.96 2.09
C GLY A 65 21.45 11.87 1.11
N ARG A 66 22.32 10.92 0.77
CA ARG A 66 21.94 9.77 -0.08
C ARG A 66 20.87 8.90 0.55
N VAL A 67 20.95 8.66 1.85
CA VAL A 67 19.93 7.91 2.61
C VAL A 67 18.59 8.64 2.59
N ALA A 68 18.56 9.96 2.79
CA ALA A 68 17.34 10.75 2.69
C ALA A 68 16.70 10.67 1.29
N VAL A 69 17.52 10.78 0.23
CA VAL A 69 17.05 10.64 -1.17
C VAL A 69 16.53 9.22 -1.42
N ALA A 70 17.21 8.18 -0.95
CA ALA A 70 16.76 6.80 -1.06
C ALA A 70 15.40 6.58 -0.37
N GLY A 71 15.21 7.15 0.83
CA GLY A 71 13.93 7.15 1.53
C GLY A 71 12.80 7.81 0.72
N GLY A 72 13.09 8.93 0.08
CA GLY A 72 12.16 9.61 -0.83
C GLY A 72 11.77 8.74 -2.04
N ILE A 73 12.73 8.06 -2.66
CA ILE A 73 12.47 7.14 -3.78
C ILE A 73 11.55 5.99 -3.33
N LEU A 74 11.82 5.39 -2.16
CA LEU A 74 10.96 4.33 -1.59
C LEU A 74 9.54 4.82 -1.35
N PHE A 75 9.37 6.05 -0.86
CA PHE A 75 8.04 6.65 -0.70
C PHE A 75 7.31 6.85 -2.04
N ILE A 76 8.00 7.36 -3.06
CA ILE A 76 7.41 7.51 -4.39
C ILE A 76 6.97 6.15 -4.94
N LEU A 77 7.80 5.11 -4.82
CA LEU A 77 7.46 3.75 -5.23
C LEU A 77 6.24 3.21 -4.47
N SER A 78 6.16 3.45 -3.15
CA SER A 78 4.99 3.05 -2.34
C SER A 78 3.69 3.75 -2.79
N GLY A 79 3.78 5.03 -3.16
CA GLY A 79 2.66 5.81 -3.68
C GLY A 79 2.17 5.28 -5.02
N LEU A 80 3.10 5.05 -5.96
CA LEU A 80 2.80 4.48 -7.28
C LEU A 80 2.15 3.09 -7.18
N CYS A 81 2.66 2.23 -6.30
CA CYS A 81 2.10 0.90 -6.09
C CYS A 81 0.67 0.97 -5.52
N THR A 82 0.40 1.94 -4.62
CA THR A 82 -0.95 2.18 -4.09
C THR A 82 -1.89 2.72 -5.16
N LEU A 83 -1.45 3.68 -5.97
CA LEU A 83 -2.21 4.19 -7.11
C LEU A 83 -2.57 3.07 -8.08
N ALA A 84 -1.58 2.25 -8.48
CA ALA A 84 -1.79 1.13 -9.39
C ALA A 84 -2.83 0.14 -8.83
N ALA A 85 -2.74 -0.23 -7.56
CA ALA A 85 -3.70 -1.14 -6.92
C ALA A 85 -5.15 -0.61 -6.98
N VAL A 86 -5.34 0.69 -6.69
CA VAL A 86 -6.67 1.34 -6.74
C VAL A 86 -7.16 1.49 -8.17
N SER A 87 -6.30 1.90 -9.10
CA SER A 87 -6.64 2.05 -10.52
C SER A 87 -7.01 0.72 -11.17
N SER A 88 -6.31 -0.37 -10.86
CA SER A 88 -6.66 -1.71 -11.35
C SER A 88 -8.02 -2.17 -10.84
N TYR A 89 -8.33 -1.91 -9.57
CA TYR A 89 -9.64 -2.21 -9.01
C TYR A 89 -10.74 -1.41 -9.71
N ALA A 90 -10.55 -0.10 -9.85
CA ALA A 90 -11.52 0.79 -10.51
C ALA A 90 -11.75 0.40 -11.98
N ALA A 91 -10.69 0.11 -12.74
CA ALA A 91 -10.79 -0.30 -14.14
C ALA A 91 -11.61 -1.59 -14.29
N ARG A 92 -11.40 -2.58 -13.42
CA ARG A 92 -12.16 -3.83 -13.46
C ARG A 92 -13.64 -3.61 -13.15
N VAL A 93 -13.95 -2.79 -12.15
CA VAL A 93 -15.33 -2.42 -11.84
C VAL A 93 -15.99 -1.78 -13.07
N THR A 94 -15.31 -0.86 -13.75
CA THR A 94 -15.80 -0.28 -15.01
C THR A 94 -16.03 -1.33 -16.09
N TYR A 95 -15.09 -2.26 -16.31
CA TYR A 95 -15.25 -3.33 -17.30
C TYR A 95 -16.39 -4.31 -17.00
N GLU A 96 -16.75 -4.51 -15.74
CA GLU A 96 -17.90 -5.37 -15.39
C GLU A 96 -19.24 -4.64 -15.53
N PHE A 97 -19.24 -3.30 -15.48
CA PHE A 97 -20.45 -2.49 -15.63
C PHE A 97 -20.81 -2.17 -17.09
N PHE A 98 -19.83 -2.10 -18.00
CA PHE A 98 -20.02 -1.77 -19.43
C PHE A 98 -19.80 -2.98 -20.32
#